data_AF-A0A5J5K937-F1
#
_entry.id   AF-A0A5J5K937-F1
#
_cell.length_a   1.000
_cell.length_b   1.000
_cell.length_c   1.000
_cell.angle_alpha   90.00
_cell.angle_beta   90.00
_cell.angle_gamma   90.00
#
_symmetry.space_group_name_H-M   'P 1'
#
loop_
_entity.id
_entity.type
_entity.pdbx_description
1 polymer ?
#
loop_
_entity_poly.entity_id
_entity_poly.type
_entity_poly.pdbx_seq_one_letter_code
_entity_poly.pdbx_strand_id
1 'polypeptide(L)'
;MTRDSESGGDGVSGNVFHGPAPFQLGDRNVQINHIHHATPHRRPLVLAGATLSTREELAAVIRRAWAAARRQFFEGAAATGAPSDGWLGLLAWLRDLDGLTADDLTAQIELIDHRLRDDALPADLKLLHLLGWLDPEGEAVWRGTVVTPESLSEACRIGRLEESGPEWELYRDLCEGGLLDALSAFSGLRALRGTQRAWDEAWDSWRRLAAQVPGLPPEAREWAASGARGLLLAALLPYAEARTWLRAGRESVTPPPAGEIEWYDWLRARDGGSETPVGWLVRADFAAFAAAQAAQLRRQAEADRQNQRIRTALDSASALRQRQWADYESWRLSPAARLEAVIRATLWLGAWGAATIPVAWIMWGWIRADIAATLSWYLVTLTLAAYAGWLPRVIRLGAAYQPPLQRVREWAEEARADRERTRRGLFRAGFVVGFLLVFGVLLNDVGVILTTILLMPLLGAAFHFPRKGAIHDWADDHRERLRDYRSRRAGAGDIPQHIAEGVRSPSARVRADAYQAYMRQFTGLDHREKDE
;
A
#
# COMPACT_ATOMS: atom_id res chain seq x y z
N MET A 1 -37.82 10.67 51.83
CA MET A 1 -37.70 11.81 52.76
C MET A 1 -38.56 12.92 52.21
N THR A 2 -39.70 13.12 52.86
CA THR A 2 -40.64 14.22 52.68
C THR A 2 -40.08 15.48 53.34
N ARG A 3 -40.23 16.65 52.70
CA ARG A 3 -40.67 17.88 53.37
C ARG A 3 -41.03 18.98 52.37
N ASP A 4 -42.27 19.41 52.51
CA ASP A 4 -42.87 20.65 52.04
C ASP A 4 -42.18 21.90 52.64
N SER A 5 -42.49 23.06 52.03
CA SER A 5 -43.08 24.25 52.66
C SER A 5 -42.47 25.57 52.19
N GLU A 6 -43.25 26.25 51.33
CA GLU A 6 -43.79 27.61 51.51
C GLU A 6 -42.93 28.82 51.90
N SER A 7 -43.22 29.90 51.15
CA SER A 7 -43.54 31.26 51.62
C SER A 7 -42.40 32.22 51.98
N GLY A 8 -42.44 33.40 51.37
CA GLY A 8 -41.64 34.56 51.75
C GLY A 8 -41.70 35.67 50.70
N GLY A 9 -42.82 36.39 50.66
CA GLY A 9 -42.92 37.68 49.98
C GLY A 9 -42.41 38.81 50.89
N ASP A 10 -41.82 39.82 50.25
CA ASP A 10 -41.60 41.23 50.65
C ASP A 10 -40.37 41.69 49.83
N GLY A 11 -40.31 42.83 49.16
CA GLY A 11 -41.03 44.09 49.25
C GLY A 11 -39.98 45.13 48.88
N VAL A 12 -40.08 45.78 47.71
CA VAL A 12 -39.18 46.89 47.36
C VAL A 12 -39.97 48.02 46.70
N SER A 13 -40.35 48.94 47.59
CA SER A 13 -40.23 50.40 47.49
C SER A 13 -40.33 51.03 46.10
N GLY A 14 -41.46 51.73 45.89
CA GLY A 14 -41.59 52.76 44.87
C GLY A 14 -40.69 53.96 45.14
N ASN A 15 -40.23 54.59 44.06
CA ASN A 15 -39.73 55.95 44.08
C ASN A 15 -40.71 56.83 43.30
N VAL A 16 -41.42 57.64 44.07
CA VAL A 16 -42.28 58.73 43.64
C VAL A 16 -41.39 59.86 43.11
N PHE A 17 -41.54 60.22 41.84
CA PHE A 17 -40.98 61.45 41.28
C PHE A 17 -42.06 62.52 41.25
N HIS A 18 -41.88 63.57 42.05
CA HIS A 18 -42.65 64.80 42.00
C HIS A 18 -42.14 65.70 40.86
N GLY A 19 -43.06 66.34 40.12
CA GLY A 19 -42.82 67.10 38.88
C GLY A 19 -42.06 68.42 39.02
N PRO A 20 -42.14 69.28 37.99
CA PRO A 20 -43.06 70.42 38.15
C PRO A 20 -43.91 70.75 36.90
N ALA A 21 -45.17 71.10 37.22
CA ALA A 21 -46.10 72.06 36.61
C ALA A 21 -46.47 72.04 35.10
N PRO A 22 -47.77 72.22 34.78
CA PRO A 22 -48.31 72.18 33.42
C PRO A 22 -48.20 73.52 32.69
N PHE A 23 -47.80 73.49 31.42
CA PHE A 23 -47.89 74.63 30.51
C PHE A 23 -49.31 74.71 29.94
N GLN A 24 -49.87 75.90 30.05
CA GLN A 24 -51.23 76.27 29.67
C GLN A 24 -51.45 76.20 28.16
N LEU A 25 -52.68 75.83 27.81
CA LEU A 25 -53.31 76.00 26.51
C LEU A 25 -53.09 77.43 25.98
N GLY A 26 -52.49 77.52 24.80
CA GLY A 26 -52.59 78.68 23.92
C GLY A 26 -53.34 78.27 22.66
N ASP A 27 -54.58 78.73 22.54
CA ASP A 27 -55.38 78.71 21.32
C ASP A 27 -54.57 79.18 20.12
N ARG A 28 -54.31 78.26 19.19
CA ARG A 28 -53.98 78.62 17.81
C ARG A 28 -54.89 77.85 16.87
N ASN A 29 -55.90 78.58 16.43
CA ASN A 29 -56.72 78.34 15.25
C ASN A 29 -56.00 77.47 14.21
N VAL A 30 -56.44 76.22 14.15
CA VAL A 30 -56.18 75.31 13.03
C VAL A 30 -57.01 75.83 11.86
N GLN A 31 -56.43 76.72 11.07
CA GLN A 31 -56.85 76.88 9.68
C GLN A 31 -56.35 75.64 8.93
N ILE A 32 -57.26 74.69 8.71
CA ILE A 32 -57.09 73.60 7.75
C ILE A 32 -57.10 74.26 6.36
N ASN A 33 -55.95 74.81 5.96
CA ASN A 33 -55.69 75.02 4.56
C ASN A 33 -55.53 73.63 3.96
N HIS A 34 -56.55 73.19 3.23
CA HIS A 34 -56.42 72.15 2.21
C HIS A 34 -55.41 72.62 1.16
N ILE A 35 -54.12 72.56 1.50
CA ILE A 35 -53.05 72.57 0.53
C ILE A 35 -53.13 71.20 -0.11
N HIS A 36 -53.72 71.14 -1.30
CA HIS A 36 -53.40 70.11 -2.26
C HIS A 36 -51.88 70.16 -2.47
N HIS A 37 -51.13 69.37 -1.68
CA HIS A 37 -49.76 69.05 -2.02
C HIS A 37 -49.85 68.35 -3.38
N ALA A 38 -49.46 69.08 -4.43
CA ALA A 38 -49.10 68.47 -5.69
C ALA A 38 -48.12 67.34 -5.35
N THR A 39 -48.44 66.12 -5.75
CA THR A 39 -47.58 64.95 -5.58
C THR A 39 -46.18 65.32 -6.07
N PRO A 40 -45.15 65.28 -5.21
CA PRO A 40 -43.79 65.59 -5.65
C PRO A 40 -43.45 64.72 -6.85
N HIS A 41 -42.96 65.34 -7.93
CA HIS A 41 -42.54 64.63 -9.13
C HIS A 41 -41.42 63.65 -8.76
N ARG A 42 -41.78 62.37 -8.62
CA ARG A 42 -40.85 61.27 -8.34
C ARG A 42 -39.80 61.23 -9.43
N ARG A 43 -38.52 61.28 -9.05
CA ARG A 43 -37.43 61.00 -9.98
C ARG A 43 -37.43 59.49 -10.22
N PRO A 44 -37.73 59.00 -11.44
CA PRO A 44 -37.80 57.57 -11.67
C PRO A 44 -36.41 56.95 -11.54
N LEU A 45 -36.34 55.78 -10.89
CA LEU A 45 -35.10 55.00 -10.84
C LEU A 45 -34.93 54.33 -12.21
N VAL A 46 -33.75 54.47 -12.82
CA VAL A 46 -33.44 53.83 -14.09
C VAL A 46 -32.40 52.74 -13.87
N LEU A 47 -32.71 51.50 -14.28
CA LEU A 47 -31.79 50.37 -14.24
C LEU A 47 -31.80 49.65 -15.59
N ALA A 48 -30.63 49.43 -16.18
CA ALA A 48 -30.50 48.75 -17.47
C ALA A 48 -31.42 49.32 -18.58
N GLY A 49 -31.62 50.65 -18.57
CA GLY A 49 -32.47 51.37 -19.53
C GLY A 49 -33.98 51.30 -19.25
N ALA A 50 -34.42 50.59 -18.22
CA ALA A 50 -35.81 50.56 -17.79
C ALA A 50 -36.07 51.60 -16.69
N THR A 51 -37.16 52.35 -16.85
CA THR A 51 -37.68 53.32 -15.86
C THR A 51 -38.57 52.57 -14.88
N LEU A 52 -38.30 52.70 -13.58
CA LEU A 52 -38.93 51.88 -12.52
C LEU A 52 -39.74 52.75 -11.57
N SER A 53 -40.95 52.30 -11.28
CA SER A 53 -41.93 53.01 -10.47
C SER A 53 -42.48 52.19 -9.31
N THR A 54 -42.39 50.86 -9.35
CA THR A 54 -42.86 49.95 -8.29
C THR A 54 -41.78 49.00 -7.76
N ARG A 55 -42.03 48.35 -6.61
CA ARG A 55 -41.14 47.34 -6.01
C ARG A 55 -40.95 46.13 -6.93
N GLU A 56 -42.05 45.66 -7.52
CA GLU A 56 -42.10 44.49 -8.39
C GLU A 56 -41.34 44.74 -9.69
N GLU A 57 -41.45 45.93 -10.27
CA GLU A 57 -40.70 46.33 -11.46
C GLU A 57 -39.19 46.31 -11.20
N LEU A 58 -38.74 46.88 -10.08
CA LEU A 58 -37.34 46.85 -9.69
C LEU A 58 -36.85 45.42 -9.45
N ALA A 59 -37.62 44.60 -8.72
CA ALA A 59 -37.29 43.20 -8.47
C ALA A 59 -37.14 42.41 -9.79
N ALA A 60 -38.08 42.56 -10.72
CA ALA A 60 -38.04 41.90 -12.02
C ALA A 60 -36.81 42.32 -12.86
N VAL A 61 -36.46 43.61 -12.86
CA VAL A 61 -35.27 44.09 -13.58
C VAL A 61 -33.98 43.65 -12.92
N ILE A 62 -33.90 43.61 -11.58
CA ILE A 62 -32.72 43.07 -10.87
C ILE A 62 -32.49 41.61 -11.23
N ARG A 63 -33.54 40.76 -11.23
CA ARG A 63 -33.42 39.35 -11.62
C ARG A 63 -32.86 39.18 -13.04
N ARG A 64 -33.36 39.97 -13.99
CA ARG A 64 -32.92 39.92 -15.40
C ARG A 64 -31.54 40.53 -15.64
N ALA A 65 -31.17 41.56 -14.88
CA ALA A 65 -29.98 42.38 -15.12
C ALA A 65 -29.06 42.46 -13.88
N TRP A 66 -28.84 41.32 -13.22
CA TRP A 66 -28.10 41.23 -11.95
C TRP A 66 -26.78 41.98 -11.96
N ALA A 67 -25.90 41.68 -12.93
CA ALA A 67 -24.58 42.29 -13.02
C ALA A 67 -24.64 43.82 -13.24
N ALA A 68 -25.67 44.32 -13.93
CA ALA A 68 -25.87 45.76 -14.12
C ALA A 68 -26.32 46.42 -12.82
N ALA A 69 -27.26 45.80 -12.08
CA ALA A 69 -27.70 46.27 -10.77
C ALA A 69 -26.55 46.32 -9.78
N ARG A 70 -25.73 45.27 -9.75
CA ARG A 70 -24.56 45.14 -8.86
C ARG A 70 -23.58 46.28 -9.07
N ARG A 71 -23.20 46.50 -10.34
CA ARG A 71 -22.29 47.58 -10.74
C ARG A 71 -22.84 48.96 -10.39
N GLN A 72 -24.10 49.21 -10.77
CA GLN A 72 -24.72 50.52 -10.62
C GLN A 72 -24.91 50.91 -9.15
N PHE A 73 -25.37 49.98 -8.30
CA PHE A 73 -25.74 50.27 -6.93
C PHE A 73 -24.62 50.09 -5.91
N PHE A 74 -23.65 49.19 -6.14
CA PHE A 74 -22.73 48.79 -5.06
C PHE A 74 -21.24 48.83 -5.42
N GLU A 75 -20.85 48.75 -6.70
CA GLU A 75 -19.41 48.72 -7.07
C GLU A 75 -18.83 50.10 -7.40
N GLY A 76 -19.65 51.06 -7.82
CA GLY A 76 -19.18 52.38 -8.23
C GLY A 76 -18.48 53.21 -7.12
N ALA A 77 -18.72 52.90 -5.85
CA ALA A 77 -18.17 53.65 -4.72
C ALA A 77 -16.70 53.28 -4.38
N ALA A 78 -16.29 52.05 -4.69
CA ALA A 78 -14.97 51.53 -4.32
C ALA A 78 -13.81 52.20 -5.08
N ALA A 79 -14.07 52.77 -6.26
CA ALA A 79 -13.05 53.40 -7.10
C ALA A 79 -12.80 54.89 -6.81
N THR A 80 -13.77 55.58 -6.21
CA THR A 80 -13.76 57.05 -6.07
C THR A 80 -13.84 57.54 -4.62
N GLY A 81 -14.09 56.64 -3.66
CA GLY A 81 -14.25 56.99 -2.24
C GLY A 81 -15.54 57.77 -1.91
N ALA A 82 -16.40 58.00 -2.92
CA ALA A 82 -17.68 58.67 -2.79
C ALA A 82 -18.82 57.70 -3.19
N PRO A 83 -20.02 57.80 -2.58
CA PRO A 83 -21.14 56.94 -2.94
C PRO A 83 -21.52 57.15 -4.41
N SER A 84 -21.80 56.08 -5.15
CA SER A 84 -22.16 56.20 -6.57
C SER A 84 -23.50 56.92 -6.73
N ASP A 85 -23.67 57.64 -7.84
CA ASP A 85 -24.96 58.26 -8.18
C ASP A 85 -26.09 57.23 -8.23
N GLY A 86 -25.78 56.00 -8.65
CA GLY A 86 -26.72 54.87 -8.65
C GLY A 86 -27.14 54.45 -7.25
N TRP A 87 -26.22 54.39 -6.28
CA TRP A 87 -26.51 54.12 -4.88
C TRP A 87 -27.38 55.21 -4.24
N LEU A 88 -27.02 56.48 -4.45
CA LEU A 88 -27.80 57.61 -3.93
C LEU A 88 -29.19 57.65 -4.56
N GLY A 89 -29.30 57.35 -5.85
CA GLY A 89 -30.57 57.20 -6.56
C GLY A 89 -31.43 56.07 -5.99
N LEU A 90 -30.84 54.91 -5.69
CA LEU A 90 -31.54 53.80 -5.04
C LEU A 90 -32.06 54.19 -3.65
N LEU A 91 -31.23 54.82 -2.81
CA LEU A 91 -31.64 55.24 -1.47
C LEU A 91 -32.75 56.29 -1.48
N ALA A 92 -32.69 57.26 -2.39
CA ALA A 92 -33.74 58.25 -2.57
C ALA A 92 -35.04 57.57 -3.01
N TRP A 93 -34.96 56.69 -4.01
CA TRP A 93 -36.12 55.95 -4.51
C TRP A 93 -36.77 55.07 -3.44
N LEU A 94 -35.99 54.36 -2.62
CA LEU A 94 -36.51 53.54 -1.53
C LEU A 94 -37.28 54.40 -0.50
N ARG A 95 -36.73 55.56 -0.12
CA ARG A 95 -37.36 56.48 0.84
C ARG A 95 -38.64 57.13 0.32
N ASP A 96 -38.74 57.32 -1.00
CA ASP A 96 -39.87 57.93 -1.68
C ASP A 96 -40.96 56.89 -2.09
N LEU A 97 -40.84 55.63 -1.65
CA LEU A 97 -41.87 54.61 -1.88
C LEU A 97 -43.12 54.86 -1.05
N ASP A 98 -44.23 55.14 -1.73
CA ASP A 98 -45.54 55.29 -1.11
C ASP A 98 -46.25 53.93 -0.92
N GLY A 99 -47.19 53.88 0.03
CA GLY A 99 -48.05 52.70 0.24
C GLY A 99 -47.45 51.59 1.10
N LEU A 100 -46.36 51.85 1.82
CA LEU A 100 -45.74 50.91 2.77
C LEU A 100 -46.58 50.79 4.05
N THR A 101 -46.69 49.57 4.57
CA THR A 101 -47.23 49.34 5.92
C THR A 101 -46.21 49.75 7.00
N ALA A 102 -46.64 49.83 8.26
CA ALA A 102 -45.73 50.13 9.37
C ALA A 102 -44.62 49.06 9.53
N ASP A 103 -44.96 47.81 9.25
CA ASP A 103 -44.01 46.69 9.27
C ASP A 103 -43.01 46.79 8.10
N ASP A 104 -43.48 47.14 6.90
CA ASP A 104 -42.61 47.38 5.73
C ASP A 104 -41.62 48.53 5.99
N LEU A 105 -42.05 49.60 6.64
CA LEU A 105 -41.20 50.75 6.98
C LEU A 105 -40.08 50.34 7.95
N THR A 106 -40.41 49.54 8.96
CA THR A 106 -39.42 49.00 9.91
C THR A 106 -38.42 48.10 9.20
N ALA A 107 -38.89 47.21 8.32
CA ALA A 107 -38.05 46.34 7.51
C ALA A 107 -37.18 47.15 6.52
N GLN A 108 -37.68 48.26 5.98
CA GLN A 108 -36.92 49.15 5.11
C GLN A 108 -35.75 49.81 5.85
N ILE A 109 -35.98 50.28 7.08
CA ILE A 109 -34.93 50.87 7.91
C ILE A 109 -33.84 49.82 8.20
N GLU A 110 -34.23 48.60 8.60
CA GLU A 110 -33.28 47.51 8.82
C GLU A 110 -32.47 47.17 7.56
N LEU A 111 -33.15 47.07 6.40
CA LEU A 111 -32.49 46.82 5.13
C LEU A 111 -31.45 47.90 4.82
N ILE A 112 -31.83 49.18 4.88
CA ILE A 112 -30.94 50.29 4.51
C ILE A 112 -29.76 50.39 5.48
N ASP A 113 -30.04 50.41 6.78
CA ASP A 113 -29.04 50.74 7.80
C ASP A 113 -28.15 49.55 8.17
N HIS A 114 -28.66 48.32 8.12
CA HIS A 114 -27.93 47.13 8.55
C HIS A 114 -27.49 46.20 7.42
N ARG A 115 -28.08 46.28 6.22
CA ARG A 115 -27.70 45.39 5.11
C ARG A 115 -27.00 46.15 3.99
N LEU A 116 -27.67 47.14 3.42
CA LEU A 116 -27.17 47.79 2.21
C LEU A 116 -25.95 48.70 2.51
N ARG A 117 -25.90 49.29 3.70
CA ARG A 117 -24.80 50.13 4.19
C ARG A 117 -23.65 49.37 4.85
N ASP A 118 -23.79 48.07 5.08
CA ASP A 118 -22.73 47.28 5.73
C ASP A 118 -21.56 47.05 4.76
N ASP A 119 -20.41 47.66 5.03
CA ASP A 119 -19.21 47.53 4.19
C ASP A 119 -18.60 46.13 4.22
N ALA A 120 -18.93 45.31 5.23
CA ALA A 120 -18.49 43.92 5.29
C ALA A 120 -19.28 43.00 4.35
N LEU A 121 -20.47 43.42 3.89
CA LEU A 121 -21.30 42.61 3.00
C LEU A 121 -20.88 42.78 1.52
N PRO A 122 -20.61 41.66 0.80
CA PRO A 122 -20.43 41.68 -0.64
C PRO A 122 -21.62 42.28 -1.39
N ALA A 123 -21.35 42.95 -2.51
CA ALA A 123 -22.35 43.59 -3.36
C ALA A 123 -23.48 42.63 -3.80
N ASP A 124 -23.16 41.36 -4.07
CA ASP A 124 -24.14 40.34 -4.44
C ASP A 124 -25.11 40.03 -3.28
N LEU A 125 -24.62 39.92 -2.04
CA LEU A 125 -25.49 39.70 -0.87
C LEU A 125 -26.37 40.92 -0.58
N LYS A 126 -25.84 42.15 -0.77
CA LYS A 126 -26.64 43.38 -0.67
C LYS A 126 -27.80 43.38 -1.66
N LEU A 127 -27.55 42.98 -2.92
CA LEU A 127 -28.60 42.83 -3.92
C LEU A 127 -29.63 41.77 -3.53
N LEU A 128 -29.19 40.63 -2.98
CA LEU A 128 -30.10 39.57 -2.58
C LEU A 128 -31.00 40.00 -1.43
N HIS A 129 -30.47 40.71 -0.43
CA HIS A 129 -31.27 41.32 0.64
C HIS A 129 -32.26 42.36 0.11
N LEU A 130 -31.83 43.21 -0.83
CA LEU A 130 -32.73 44.16 -1.51
C LEU A 130 -33.85 43.42 -2.23
N LEU A 131 -33.52 42.36 -2.98
CA LEU A 131 -34.50 41.58 -3.74
C LEU A 131 -35.51 40.89 -2.82
N GLY A 132 -35.04 40.28 -1.73
CA GLY A 132 -35.91 39.62 -0.73
C GLY A 132 -36.83 40.59 0.01
N TRP A 133 -36.40 41.85 0.19
CA TRP A 133 -37.29 42.90 0.69
C TRP A 133 -38.28 43.37 -0.37
N LEU A 134 -37.83 43.60 -1.61
CA LEU A 134 -38.70 44.12 -2.68
C LEU A 134 -39.85 43.19 -3.02
N ASP A 135 -39.55 41.89 -3.18
CA ASP A 135 -40.49 40.87 -3.66
C ASP A 135 -40.19 39.51 -2.99
N PRO A 136 -40.63 39.32 -1.73
CA PRO A 136 -40.37 38.10 -0.96
C PRO A 136 -41.09 36.86 -1.51
N GLU A 137 -42.19 37.02 -2.25
CA GLU A 137 -42.94 35.92 -2.84
C GLU A 137 -42.39 35.47 -4.20
N GLY A 138 -41.56 36.30 -4.85
CA GLY A 138 -40.95 35.97 -6.14
C GLY A 138 -39.77 34.99 -6.04
N GLU A 139 -39.21 34.67 -7.21
CA GLU A 139 -38.10 33.73 -7.33
C GLU A 139 -36.82 34.27 -6.64
N ALA A 140 -36.18 33.41 -5.84
CA ALA A 140 -34.85 33.67 -5.31
C ALA A 140 -33.84 33.49 -6.44
N VAL A 141 -33.06 34.53 -6.74
CA VAL A 141 -32.07 34.53 -7.81
C VAL A 141 -30.71 34.92 -7.24
N TRP A 142 -29.68 34.10 -7.50
CA TRP A 142 -28.29 34.38 -7.17
C TRP A 142 -27.47 34.53 -8.44
N ARG A 143 -26.92 35.72 -8.66
CA ARG A 143 -26.12 36.05 -9.86
C ARG A 143 -26.81 35.75 -11.21
N GLY A 144 -28.14 35.83 -11.24
CA GLY A 144 -28.95 35.55 -12.44
C GLY A 144 -29.43 34.11 -12.56
N THR A 145 -29.03 33.22 -11.64
CA THR A 145 -29.48 31.83 -11.59
C THR A 145 -30.55 31.66 -10.52
N VAL A 146 -31.66 30.99 -10.85
CA VAL A 146 -32.73 30.69 -9.89
C VAL A 146 -32.20 29.69 -8.86
N VAL A 147 -32.41 29.99 -7.58
CA VAL A 147 -32.02 29.14 -6.46
C VAL A 147 -33.26 28.42 -5.93
N THR A 148 -33.28 27.10 -6.10
CA THR A 148 -34.31 26.20 -5.59
C THR A 148 -33.74 25.26 -4.51
N PRO A 149 -34.60 24.58 -3.71
CA PRO A 149 -34.16 23.52 -2.80
C PRO A 149 -33.28 22.46 -3.47
N GLU A 150 -33.62 22.07 -4.70
CA GLU A 150 -32.85 21.11 -5.51
C GLU A 150 -31.47 21.66 -5.84
N SER A 151 -31.38 22.92 -6.28
CA SER A 151 -30.09 23.56 -6.60
C SER A 151 -29.17 23.67 -5.38
N LEU A 152 -29.72 23.94 -4.19
CA LEU A 152 -28.95 23.99 -2.94
C LEU A 152 -28.44 22.59 -2.55
N SER A 153 -29.31 21.59 -2.67
CA SER A 153 -28.94 20.19 -2.46
C SER A 153 -27.85 19.75 -3.43
N GLU A 154 -27.95 20.14 -4.71
CA GLU A 154 -27.00 19.79 -5.76
C GLU A 154 -25.65 20.50 -5.60
N ALA A 155 -25.66 21.79 -5.24
CA ALA A 155 -24.44 22.51 -4.88
C ALA A 155 -23.69 21.81 -3.73
N CYS A 156 -24.40 21.36 -2.70
CA CYS A 156 -23.79 20.60 -1.62
C CYS A 156 -23.30 19.20 -2.05
N ARG A 157 -23.94 18.58 -3.05
CA ARG A 157 -23.62 17.22 -3.49
C ARG A 157 -22.48 17.18 -4.49
N ILE A 158 -22.59 17.95 -5.58
CA ILE A 158 -21.65 18.03 -6.71
C ILE A 158 -20.65 19.16 -6.48
N GLY A 159 -21.11 20.35 -6.14
CA GLY A 159 -20.26 21.55 -6.03
C GLY A 159 -19.13 21.40 -5.00
N ARG A 160 -19.28 20.50 -4.02
CA ARG A 160 -18.20 20.14 -3.07
C ARG A 160 -17.05 19.31 -3.67
N LEU A 161 -17.28 18.66 -4.81
CA LEU A 161 -16.37 17.72 -5.47
C LEU A 161 -15.73 18.32 -6.75
N GLU A 162 -16.38 19.32 -7.34
CA GLU A 162 -15.92 19.98 -8.55
C GLU A 162 -15.10 21.24 -8.22
N GLU A 163 -14.38 21.77 -9.21
CA GLU A 163 -13.58 23.01 -9.08
C GLU A 163 -14.09 24.14 -9.99
N SER A 164 -15.18 23.90 -10.73
CA SER A 164 -15.77 24.83 -11.69
C SER A 164 -17.23 24.48 -11.97
N GLY A 165 -18.02 25.45 -12.41
CA GLY A 165 -19.43 25.24 -12.76
C GLY A 165 -20.39 25.92 -11.80
N PRO A 166 -21.69 26.03 -12.16
CA PRO A 166 -22.67 26.79 -11.38
C PRO A 166 -22.91 26.20 -9.98
N GLU A 167 -22.86 24.87 -9.84
CA GLU A 167 -23.00 24.18 -8.56
C GLU A 167 -21.81 24.46 -7.63
N TRP A 168 -20.59 24.49 -8.18
CA TRP A 168 -19.38 24.84 -7.44
C TRP A 168 -19.37 26.31 -7.01
N GLU A 169 -19.76 27.23 -7.89
CA GLU A 169 -19.85 28.65 -7.56
C GLU A 169 -20.87 28.90 -6.43
N LEU A 170 -22.06 28.30 -6.54
CA LEU A 170 -23.07 28.38 -5.49
C LEU A 170 -22.56 27.76 -4.18
N TYR A 171 -21.90 26.60 -4.24
CA TYR A 171 -21.31 25.96 -3.05
C TYR A 171 -20.23 26.80 -2.38
N ARG A 172 -19.34 27.41 -3.17
CA ARG A 172 -18.29 28.30 -2.67
C ARG A 172 -18.90 29.49 -1.95
N ASP A 173 -19.88 30.14 -2.57
CA ASP A 173 -20.54 31.31 -1.99
C ASP A 173 -21.37 30.94 -0.74
N LEU A 174 -21.94 29.72 -0.68
CA LEU A 174 -22.52 29.17 0.55
C LEU A 174 -21.44 29.07 1.66
N CYS A 175 -20.24 28.58 1.34
CA CYS A 175 -19.10 28.45 2.26
C CYS A 175 -18.51 29.76 2.78
N GLU A 176 -18.68 30.86 2.05
CA GLU A 176 -18.29 32.21 2.48
C GLU A 176 -19.24 32.77 3.55
N GLY A 177 -20.48 32.29 3.58
CA GLY A 177 -21.48 32.60 4.61
C GLY A 177 -22.42 33.75 4.25
N GLY A 178 -23.52 33.86 5.01
CA GLY A 178 -24.53 34.92 4.85
C GLY A 178 -25.55 34.67 3.72
N LEU A 179 -25.21 33.84 2.74
CA LEU A 179 -26.10 33.52 1.61
C LEU A 179 -27.39 32.80 2.06
N LEU A 180 -27.30 31.82 2.96
CA LEU A 180 -28.48 31.08 3.46
C LEU A 180 -29.47 31.99 4.20
N ASP A 181 -28.95 32.91 5.00
CA ASP A 181 -29.78 33.88 5.73
C ASP A 181 -30.47 34.84 4.77
N ALA A 182 -29.76 35.33 3.75
CA ALA A 182 -30.34 36.18 2.70
C ALA A 182 -31.41 35.45 1.87
N LEU A 183 -31.17 34.19 1.50
CA LEU A 183 -32.14 33.34 0.80
C LEU A 183 -33.39 33.06 1.65
N SER A 184 -33.28 33.05 2.98
CA SER A 184 -34.43 32.82 3.87
C SER A 184 -35.49 33.95 3.85
N ALA A 185 -35.18 35.09 3.23
CA ALA A 185 -36.13 36.18 3.01
C ALA A 185 -37.24 35.81 2.00
N PHE A 186 -36.97 34.86 1.10
CA PHE A 186 -37.91 34.41 0.08
C PHE A 186 -38.85 33.34 0.62
N SER A 187 -40.14 33.41 0.28
CA SER A 187 -41.17 32.52 0.81
C SER A 187 -40.92 31.05 0.49
N GLY A 188 -40.43 30.73 -0.71
CA GLY A 188 -40.04 29.38 -1.09
C GLY A 188 -38.84 28.82 -0.32
N LEU A 189 -38.00 29.69 0.25
CA LEU A 189 -36.77 29.33 0.96
C LEU A 189 -36.79 29.71 2.45
N ARG A 190 -37.94 30.13 2.98
CA ARG A 190 -38.09 30.61 4.37
C ARG A 190 -37.67 29.59 5.43
N ALA A 191 -37.75 28.31 5.10
CA ALA A 191 -37.31 27.21 5.96
C ALA A 191 -35.79 27.25 6.27
N LEU A 192 -34.98 27.99 5.50
CA LEU A 192 -33.54 28.18 5.74
C LEU A 192 -33.22 29.09 6.93
N ARG A 193 -34.24 29.72 7.55
CA ARG A 193 -34.02 30.65 8.65
C ARG A 193 -33.28 29.97 9.80
N GLY A 194 -32.10 30.48 10.13
CA GLY A 194 -31.24 29.95 11.20
C GLY A 194 -30.33 28.80 10.77
N THR A 195 -30.44 28.31 9.54
CA THR A 195 -29.56 27.25 9.01
C THR A 195 -28.10 27.70 8.93
N GLN A 196 -27.83 28.97 8.60
CA GLN A 196 -26.46 29.51 8.58
C GLN A 196 -25.78 29.36 9.95
N ARG A 197 -26.42 29.86 11.01
CA ARG A 197 -25.92 29.75 12.39
C ARG A 197 -25.72 28.30 12.81
N ALA A 198 -26.71 27.44 12.56
CA ALA A 198 -26.62 26.03 12.90
C ALA A 198 -25.46 25.34 12.17
N TRP A 199 -25.18 25.75 10.93
CA TRP A 199 -24.07 25.23 10.15
C TRP A 199 -22.71 25.73 10.63
N ASP A 200 -22.58 27.01 10.98
CA ASP A 200 -21.36 27.57 11.56
C ASP A 200 -21.04 26.87 12.89
N GLU A 201 -22.04 26.65 13.74
CA GLU A 201 -21.91 25.88 14.99
C GLU A 201 -21.50 24.43 14.75
N ALA A 202 -22.13 23.75 13.77
CA ALA A 202 -21.80 22.38 13.40
C ALA A 202 -20.38 22.27 12.83
N TRP A 203 -19.96 23.24 12.01
CA TRP A 203 -18.62 23.32 11.45
C TRP A 203 -17.57 23.53 12.54
N ASP A 204 -17.81 24.45 13.48
CA ASP A 204 -16.93 24.69 14.62
C ASP A 204 -16.81 23.46 15.52
N SER A 205 -17.93 22.80 15.79
CA SER A 205 -17.95 21.55 16.54
C SER A 205 -17.14 20.46 15.84
N TRP A 206 -17.34 20.30 14.52
CA TRP A 206 -16.59 19.36 13.71
C TRP A 206 -15.08 19.66 13.72
N ARG A 207 -14.67 20.91 13.50
CA ARG A 207 -13.24 21.28 13.52
C ARG A 207 -12.57 20.94 14.84
N ARG A 208 -13.24 21.21 15.97
CA ARG A 208 -12.74 20.84 17.30
C ARG A 208 -12.64 19.33 17.48
N LEU A 209 -13.63 18.57 17.00
CA LEU A 209 -13.64 17.11 17.07
C LEU A 209 -12.54 16.50 16.19
N ALA A 210 -12.44 16.92 14.93
CA ALA A 210 -11.48 16.42 13.95
C ALA A 210 -10.02 16.64 14.39
N ALA A 211 -9.73 17.77 15.05
CA ALA A 211 -8.41 18.07 15.59
C ALA A 211 -7.97 17.12 16.73
N GLN A 212 -8.91 16.42 17.37
CA GLN A 212 -8.65 15.52 18.50
C GLN A 212 -8.62 14.04 18.10
N VAL A 213 -8.91 13.70 16.84
CA VAL A 213 -9.00 12.30 16.40
C VAL A 213 -7.61 11.65 16.40
N PRO A 214 -7.38 10.62 17.23
CA PRO A 214 -6.09 9.93 17.25
C PRO A 214 -5.89 9.11 15.98
N GLY A 215 -4.70 9.17 15.38
CA GLY A 215 -4.34 8.27 14.27
C GLY A 215 -5.12 8.48 12.96
N LEU A 216 -5.80 9.63 12.78
CA LEU A 216 -6.52 9.93 11.55
C LEU A 216 -5.55 9.97 10.34
N PRO A 217 -5.80 9.18 9.27
CA PRO A 217 -4.96 9.17 8.07
C PRO A 217 -4.82 10.55 7.42
N PRO A 218 -3.68 10.86 6.76
CA PRO A 218 -3.46 12.17 6.15
C PRO A 218 -4.55 12.58 5.14
N GLU A 219 -4.96 11.66 4.27
CA GLU A 219 -6.01 11.86 3.26
C GLU A 219 -7.35 12.22 3.92
N ALA A 220 -7.73 11.49 4.97
CA ALA A 220 -8.95 11.76 5.73
C ALA A 220 -8.88 13.09 6.52
N ARG A 221 -7.68 13.51 6.94
CA ARG A 221 -7.44 14.78 7.64
C ARG A 221 -7.54 15.97 6.71
N GLU A 222 -6.98 15.87 5.51
CA GLU A 222 -7.12 16.90 4.47
C GLU A 222 -8.59 17.07 4.08
N TRP A 223 -9.28 15.94 3.83
CA TRP A 223 -10.71 15.94 3.57
C TRP A 223 -11.54 16.55 4.72
N ALA A 224 -11.20 16.24 5.97
CA ALA A 224 -11.85 16.79 7.16
C ALA A 224 -11.80 18.33 7.22
N ALA A 225 -10.75 18.95 6.65
CA ALA A 225 -10.50 20.38 6.76
C ALA A 225 -11.31 21.22 5.76
N SER A 226 -11.66 20.67 4.59
CA SER A 226 -12.34 21.41 3.51
C SER A 226 -13.59 20.70 2.99
N GLY A 227 -13.49 19.42 2.65
CA GLY A 227 -14.57 18.63 2.02
C GLY A 227 -15.76 18.35 2.92
N ALA A 228 -15.58 18.38 4.24
CA ALA A 228 -16.64 18.12 5.22
C ALA A 228 -17.73 19.21 5.28
N ARG A 229 -17.43 20.46 4.85
CA ARG A 229 -18.36 21.60 4.98
C ARG A 229 -19.67 21.38 4.23
N GLY A 230 -19.62 20.89 2.99
CA GLY A 230 -20.80 20.65 2.17
C GLY A 230 -21.71 19.54 2.69
N LEU A 231 -21.16 18.48 3.28
CA LEU A 231 -21.98 17.43 3.90
C LEU A 231 -22.66 17.89 5.19
N LEU A 232 -21.93 18.67 6.01
CA LEU A 232 -22.51 19.26 7.21
C LEU A 232 -23.64 20.22 6.86
N LEU A 233 -23.46 21.02 5.79
CA LEU A 233 -24.52 21.89 5.28
C LEU A 233 -25.70 21.09 4.75
N ALA A 234 -25.46 20.09 3.90
CA ALA A 234 -26.51 19.23 3.35
C ALA A 234 -27.37 18.57 4.44
N ALA A 235 -26.75 18.14 5.54
CA ALA A 235 -27.46 17.52 6.66
C ALA A 235 -28.38 18.49 7.42
N LEU A 236 -28.11 19.80 7.33
CA LEU A 236 -28.87 20.87 7.96
C LEU A 236 -29.91 21.50 7.04
N LEU A 237 -29.88 21.20 5.74
CA LEU A 237 -30.90 21.67 4.82
C LEU A 237 -32.28 21.10 5.24
N PRO A 238 -33.33 21.93 5.31
CA PRO A 238 -34.66 21.50 5.76
C PRO A 238 -35.43 20.71 4.70
N TYR A 239 -34.79 20.36 3.58
CA TYR A 239 -35.43 19.80 2.40
C TYR A 239 -35.13 18.30 2.23
N ALA A 240 -36.04 17.57 1.59
CA ALA A 240 -36.00 16.11 1.51
C ALA A 240 -34.93 15.61 0.52
N GLU A 241 -34.62 16.41 -0.49
CA GLU A 241 -33.67 16.16 -1.58
C GLU A 241 -32.29 15.86 -1.00
N ALA A 242 -31.80 16.73 -0.10
CA ALA A 242 -30.51 16.59 0.55
C ALA A 242 -30.43 15.30 1.39
N ARG A 243 -31.48 15.04 2.18
CA ARG A 243 -31.57 13.83 3.01
C ARG A 243 -31.63 12.56 2.19
N THR A 244 -32.23 12.58 1.01
CA THR A 244 -32.39 11.40 0.16
C THR A 244 -31.03 10.90 -0.33
N TRP A 245 -30.19 11.77 -0.87
CA TRP A 245 -28.87 11.34 -1.33
C TRP A 245 -27.88 11.12 -0.19
N LEU A 246 -28.00 11.84 0.95
CA LEU A 246 -27.21 11.54 2.15
C LEU A 246 -27.48 10.12 2.65
N ARG A 247 -28.75 9.69 2.65
CA ARG A 247 -29.18 8.35 3.03
C ARG A 247 -28.62 7.30 2.06
N ALA A 248 -28.70 7.55 0.75
CA ALA A 248 -28.08 6.70 -0.26
C ALA A 248 -26.55 6.61 -0.09
N GLY A 249 -25.87 7.72 0.20
CA GLY A 249 -24.43 7.74 0.46
C GLY A 249 -24.04 6.90 1.68
N ARG A 250 -24.78 7.04 2.79
CA ARG A 250 -24.61 6.23 4.00
C ARG A 250 -24.83 4.73 3.75
N GLU A 251 -25.76 4.37 2.88
CA GLU A 251 -26.05 2.97 2.54
C GLU A 251 -25.06 2.38 1.53
N SER A 252 -24.40 3.21 0.73
CA SER A 252 -23.46 2.78 -0.30
C SER A 252 -22.16 2.17 0.25
N VAL A 253 -21.81 2.49 1.50
CA VAL A 253 -20.57 2.04 2.12
C VAL A 253 -20.87 1.19 3.35
N THR A 254 -20.45 -0.08 3.30
CA THR A 254 -20.47 -0.94 4.48
C THR A 254 -19.32 -0.52 5.42
N PRO A 255 -19.61 -0.01 6.63
CA PRO A 255 -18.56 0.37 7.56
C PRO A 255 -17.79 -0.86 8.03
N PRO A 256 -16.50 -0.70 8.41
CA PRO A 256 -15.76 -1.80 9.01
C PRO A 256 -16.40 -2.23 10.35
N PRO A 257 -16.30 -3.52 10.71
CA PRO A 257 -16.61 -4.03 12.05
C PRO A 257 -15.98 -3.20 13.16
N ALA A 258 -16.68 -3.10 14.30
CA ALA A 258 -16.17 -2.41 15.48
C ALA A 258 -14.88 -3.08 15.98
N GLY A 259 -13.89 -2.25 16.35
CA GLY A 259 -12.57 -2.65 16.82
C GLY A 259 -11.53 -2.83 15.71
N GLU A 260 -11.91 -2.74 14.43
CA GLU A 260 -10.95 -2.90 13.34
C GLU A 260 -10.20 -1.61 12.99
N ILE A 261 -10.87 -0.45 13.11
CA ILE A 261 -10.29 0.87 12.80
C ILE A 261 -10.56 1.82 13.96
N GLU A 262 -9.55 1.96 14.84
CA GLU A 262 -9.67 2.67 16.12
C GLU A 262 -10.12 4.14 15.98
N TRP A 263 -9.55 4.88 15.03
CA TRP A 263 -9.90 6.29 14.82
C TRP A 263 -11.34 6.47 14.35
N TYR A 264 -11.87 5.51 13.58
CA TYR A 264 -13.23 5.53 13.08
C TYR A 264 -14.23 5.21 14.19
N ASP A 265 -13.93 4.22 15.03
CA ASP A 265 -14.72 3.92 16.22
C ASP A 265 -14.72 5.08 17.21
N TRP A 266 -13.58 5.76 17.37
CA TRP A 266 -13.46 6.95 18.20
C TRP A 266 -14.39 8.08 17.72
N LEU A 267 -14.48 8.30 16.40
CA LEU A 267 -15.39 9.26 15.78
C LEU A 267 -16.85 8.84 15.96
N ARG A 268 -17.18 7.57 15.70
CA ARG A 268 -18.54 7.03 15.87
C ARG A 268 -19.06 7.14 17.29
N ALA A 269 -18.19 7.05 18.30
CA ALA A 269 -18.58 7.23 19.69
C ALA A 269 -18.89 8.70 20.06
N ARG A 270 -18.52 9.66 19.21
CA ARG A 270 -18.61 11.11 19.46
C ARG A 270 -19.39 11.87 18.38
N ASP A 271 -20.00 11.16 17.43
CA ASP A 271 -20.77 11.76 16.34
C ASP A 271 -22.11 12.38 16.81
N GLY A 272 -22.56 12.04 18.02
CA GLY A 272 -23.80 12.54 18.62
C GLY A 272 -25.06 11.79 18.14
N GLY A 273 -24.92 10.72 17.35
CA GLY A 273 -26.03 9.93 16.81
C GLY A 273 -26.05 9.93 15.27
N SER A 274 -26.80 9.00 14.68
CA SER A 274 -26.80 8.80 13.22
C SER A 274 -27.49 9.89 12.41
N GLU A 275 -28.31 10.71 13.06
CA GLU A 275 -29.11 11.77 12.41
C GLU A 275 -28.57 13.18 12.69
N THR A 276 -27.43 13.30 13.37
CA THR A 276 -26.74 14.59 13.54
C THR A 276 -25.93 14.92 12.27
N PRO A 277 -25.61 16.20 12.01
CA PRO A 277 -24.76 16.56 10.87
C PRO A 277 -23.42 15.84 10.87
N VAL A 278 -22.78 15.72 12.04
CA VAL A 278 -21.52 15.00 12.21
C VAL A 278 -21.73 13.49 12.01
N GLY A 279 -22.84 12.92 12.48
CA GLY A 279 -23.20 11.52 12.23
C GLY A 279 -23.34 11.18 10.76
N TRP A 280 -23.96 12.06 9.98
CA TRP A 280 -24.04 11.93 8.52
C TRP A 280 -22.66 11.93 7.87
N LEU A 281 -21.82 12.91 8.22
CA LEU A 281 -20.46 13.01 7.71
C LEU A 281 -19.62 11.76 8.05
N VAL A 282 -19.68 11.28 9.29
CA VAL A 282 -18.93 10.11 9.74
C VAL A 282 -19.35 8.84 9.00
N ARG A 283 -20.65 8.66 8.77
CA ARG A 283 -21.20 7.41 8.20
C ARG A 283 -21.26 7.39 6.68
N ALA A 284 -21.27 8.54 6.01
CA ALA A 284 -21.19 8.62 4.56
C ALA A 284 -19.73 8.60 4.09
N ASP A 285 -18.91 9.56 4.52
CA ASP A 285 -17.57 9.75 3.96
C ASP A 285 -16.48 9.05 4.76
N PHE A 286 -16.44 9.22 6.10
CA PHE A 286 -15.38 8.59 6.89
C PHE A 286 -15.51 7.07 6.97
N ALA A 287 -16.72 6.53 6.79
CA ALA A 287 -16.94 5.10 6.60
C ALA A 287 -16.17 4.57 5.38
N ALA A 288 -16.08 5.34 4.29
CA ALA A 288 -15.36 4.95 3.07
C ALA A 288 -13.85 4.90 3.32
N PHE A 289 -13.29 5.92 3.97
CA PHE A 289 -11.89 5.94 4.38
C PHE A 289 -11.55 4.78 5.31
N ALA A 290 -12.41 4.52 6.31
CA ALA A 290 -12.21 3.42 7.24
C ALA A 290 -12.31 2.05 6.55
N ALA A 291 -13.27 1.86 5.64
CA ALA A 291 -13.41 0.63 4.86
C ALA A 291 -12.19 0.38 3.95
N ALA A 292 -11.69 1.42 3.28
CA ALA A 292 -10.49 1.32 2.44
C ALA A 292 -9.25 0.94 3.26
N GLN A 293 -9.07 1.54 4.44
CA GLN A 293 -7.97 1.20 5.34
C GLN A 293 -8.10 -0.23 5.90
N ALA A 294 -9.30 -0.64 6.33
CA ALA A 294 -9.57 -2.00 6.79
C ALA A 294 -9.23 -3.03 5.71
N ALA A 295 -9.65 -2.79 4.46
CA ALA A 295 -9.30 -3.64 3.33
C ALA A 295 -7.79 -3.69 3.07
N GLN A 296 -7.07 -2.59 3.28
CA GLN A 296 -5.61 -2.55 3.16
C GLN A 296 -4.92 -3.37 4.27
N LEU A 297 -5.35 -3.22 5.52
CA LEU A 297 -4.81 -3.97 6.66
C LEU A 297 -5.05 -5.47 6.51
N ARG A 298 -6.22 -5.89 6.03
CA ARG A 298 -6.52 -7.31 5.74
C ARG A 298 -5.59 -7.87 4.67
N ARG A 299 -5.38 -7.13 3.57
CA ARG A 299 -4.45 -7.53 2.49
C ARG A 299 -3.01 -7.68 2.99
N GLN A 300 -2.57 -6.77 3.85
CA GLN A 300 -1.24 -6.85 4.47
C GLN A 300 -1.13 -8.07 5.40
N ALA A 301 -2.11 -8.28 6.28
CA ALA A 301 -2.13 -9.43 7.18
C ALA A 301 -2.17 -10.77 6.42
N GLU A 302 -2.88 -10.86 5.30
CA GLU A 302 -2.89 -12.03 4.42
C GLU A 302 -1.53 -12.26 3.76
N ALA A 303 -0.90 -11.21 3.25
CA ALA A 303 0.45 -11.29 2.68
C ALA A 303 1.47 -11.75 3.73
N ASP A 304 1.39 -11.24 4.96
CA ASP A 304 2.27 -11.65 6.06
C ASP A 304 2.06 -13.11 6.46
N ARG A 305 0.81 -13.57 6.54
CA ARG A 305 0.50 -15.00 6.77
C ARG A 305 1.06 -15.88 5.66
N GLN A 306 0.95 -15.46 4.39
CA GLN A 306 1.54 -16.20 3.27
C GLN A 306 3.06 -16.25 3.37
N ASN A 307 3.70 -15.12 3.69
CA ASN A 307 5.15 -15.04 3.86
C ASN A 307 5.64 -15.93 5.03
N GLN A 308 4.92 -15.95 6.14
CA GLN A 308 5.21 -16.86 7.26
C GLN A 308 5.10 -18.32 6.84
N ARG A 309 4.04 -18.72 6.13
CA ARG A 309 3.88 -20.10 5.63
C ARG A 309 5.02 -20.51 4.70
N ILE A 310 5.45 -19.61 3.81
CA ILE A 310 6.58 -19.87 2.91
C ILE A 310 7.87 -20.06 3.73
N ARG A 311 8.15 -19.19 4.71
CA ARG A 311 9.34 -19.34 5.57
C ARG A 311 9.37 -20.68 6.30
N THR A 312 8.26 -21.08 6.93
CA THR A 312 8.18 -22.38 7.62
C THR A 312 8.36 -23.57 6.66
N ALA A 313 7.85 -23.47 5.43
CA ALA A 313 8.06 -24.49 4.40
C ALA A 313 9.54 -24.57 3.97
N LEU A 314 10.22 -23.43 3.81
CA LEU A 314 11.65 -23.38 3.47
C LEU A 314 12.50 -23.98 4.60
N ASP A 315 12.20 -23.64 5.85
CA ASP A 315 12.92 -24.14 7.04
C ASP A 315 12.78 -25.67 7.16
N SER A 316 11.57 -26.19 7.03
CA SER A 316 11.32 -27.65 7.08
C SER A 316 12.02 -28.42 5.96
N ALA A 317 12.03 -27.89 4.72
CA ALA A 317 12.74 -28.48 3.60
C ALA A 317 14.27 -28.50 3.83
N SER A 318 14.82 -27.43 4.42
CA SER A 318 16.24 -27.36 4.76
C SER A 318 16.62 -28.40 5.83
N ALA A 319 15.76 -28.59 6.84
CA ALA A 319 15.96 -29.55 7.91
C ALA A 319 15.89 -31.01 7.40
N LEU A 320 14.94 -31.33 6.52
CA LEU A 320 14.83 -32.65 5.90
C LEU A 320 16.10 -33.01 5.13
N ARG A 321 16.64 -32.06 4.36
CA ARG A 321 17.90 -32.26 3.63
C ARG A 321 19.08 -32.49 4.55
N GLN A 322 19.19 -31.73 5.64
CA GLN A 322 20.28 -31.93 6.61
C GLN A 322 20.23 -33.33 7.21
N ARG A 323 19.02 -33.86 7.49
CA ARG A 323 18.82 -35.24 7.93
C ARG A 323 19.25 -36.24 6.86
N GLN A 324 18.76 -36.13 5.63
CA GLN A 324 19.14 -37.01 4.52
C GLN A 324 20.65 -37.06 4.30
N TRP A 325 21.34 -35.92 4.36
CA TRP A 325 22.79 -35.88 4.25
C TRP A 325 23.50 -36.51 5.44
N ALA A 326 23.03 -36.26 6.66
CA ALA A 326 23.57 -36.89 7.86
C ALA A 326 23.41 -38.42 7.81
N ASP A 327 22.25 -38.90 7.36
CA ASP A 327 21.97 -40.33 7.18
C ASP A 327 22.91 -40.94 6.14
N TYR A 328 23.06 -40.30 4.98
CA TYR A 328 24.02 -40.71 3.94
C TYR A 328 25.47 -40.77 4.47
N GLU A 329 25.91 -39.74 5.19
CA GLU A 329 27.27 -39.66 5.75
C GLU A 329 27.51 -40.76 6.80
N SER A 330 26.52 -41.03 7.64
CA SER A 330 26.56 -42.07 8.68
C SER A 330 26.67 -43.47 8.06
N TRP A 331 25.89 -43.73 7.01
CA TRP A 331 25.94 -44.98 6.27
C TRP A 331 27.28 -45.14 5.56
N ARG A 332 27.74 -44.09 4.86
CA ARG A 332 29.00 -44.11 4.10
C ARG A 332 30.21 -44.39 5.00
N LEU A 333 30.24 -43.78 6.17
CA LEU A 333 31.37 -43.85 7.10
C LEU A 333 31.25 -44.95 8.15
N SER A 334 30.22 -45.79 8.08
CA SER A 334 30.03 -46.90 9.02
C SER A 334 31.22 -47.87 9.01
N PRO A 335 31.55 -48.52 10.15
CA PRO A 335 32.65 -49.48 10.22
C PRO A 335 32.53 -50.62 9.20
N ALA A 336 31.30 -51.11 8.99
CA ALA A 336 30.99 -52.15 8.01
C ALA A 336 31.28 -51.69 6.58
N ALA A 337 30.82 -50.49 6.19
CA ALA A 337 31.08 -49.93 4.87
C ALA A 337 32.58 -49.71 4.59
N ARG A 338 33.34 -49.30 5.60
CA ARG A 338 34.80 -49.15 5.49
C ARG A 338 35.49 -50.50 5.31
N LEU A 339 35.10 -51.52 6.07
CA LEU A 339 35.64 -52.87 5.93
C LEU A 339 35.32 -53.45 4.54
N GLU A 340 34.07 -53.31 4.09
CA GLU A 340 33.65 -53.75 2.76
C GLU A 340 34.43 -53.04 1.65
N ALA A 341 34.65 -51.73 1.79
CA ALA A 341 35.50 -50.96 0.86
C ALA A 341 36.94 -51.50 0.80
N VAL A 342 37.53 -51.82 1.96
CA VAL A 342 38.87 -52.43 2.05
C VAL A 342 38.89 -53.81 1.41
N ILE A 343 37.87 -54.64 1.63
CA ILE A 343 37.73 -55.96 0.99
C ILE A 343 37.66 -55.80 -0.53
N ARG A 344 36.79 -54.91 -1.03
CA ARG A 344 36.67 -54.62 -2.46
C ARG A 344 38.00 -54.13 -3.06
N ALA A 345 38.73 -53.28 -2.34
CA ALA A 345 40.04 -52.79 -2.79
C ALA A 345 41.08 -53.90 -2.83
N THR A 346 41.07 -54.79 -1.83
CA THR A 346 41.95 -55.96 -1.75
C THR A 346 41.66 -56.92 -2.88
N LEU A 347 40.39 -57.22 -3.16
CA LEU A 347 39.99 -58.09 -4.26
C LEU A 347 40.41 -57.50 -5.62
N TRP A 348 40.20 -56.19 -5.81
CA TRP A 348 40.55 -55.52 -7.05
C TRP A 348 42.07 -55.48 -7.27
N LEU A 349 42.86 -54.99 -6.31
CA LEU A 349 44.31 -54.94 -6.42
C LEU A 349 44.95 -56.33 -6.42
N GLY A 350 44.40 -57.25 -5.64
CA GLY A 350 44.82 -58.65 -5.61
C GLY A 350 44.61 -59.34 -6.96
N ALA A 351 43.46 -59.13 -7.60
CA ALA A 351 43.20 -59.64 -8.94
C ALA A 351 44.20 -59.08 -9.97
N TRP A 352 44.53 -57.79 -9.91
CA TRP A 352 45.54 -57.19 -10.77
C TRP A 352 46.95 -57.76 -10.51
N GLY A 353 47.36 -57.86 -9.24
CA GLY A 353 48.63 -58.46 -8.87
C GLY A 353 48.74 -59.89 -9.39
N ALA A 354 47.71 -60.71 -9.14
CA ALA A 354 47.64 -62.10 -9.62
C ALA A 354 47.68 -62.18 -11.16
N ALA A 355 46.98 -61.31 -11.87
CA ALA A 355 46.96 -61.29 -13.34
C ALA A 355 48.32 -60.91 -13.96
N THR A 356 49.15 -60.12 -13.26
CA THR A 356 50.47 -59.71 -13.77
C THR A 356 51.56 -60.78 -13.61
N ILE A 357 51.41 -61.71 -12.66
CA ILE A 357 52.40 -62.77 -12.39
C ILE A 357 52.58 -63.72 -13.60
N PRO A 358 51.52 -64.28 -14.22
CA PRO A 358 51.64 -65.11 -15.41
C PRO A 358 52.38 -64.43 -16.57
N VAL A 359 52.26 -63.10 -16.70
CA VAL A 359 52.91 -62.33 -17.76
C VAL A 359 54.44 -62.40 -17.62
N ALA A 360 54.95 -62.32 -16.39
CA ALA A 360 56.39 -62.49 -16.13
C ALA A 360 56.88 -63.90 -16.49
N TRP A 361 56.10 -64.93 -16.15
CA TRP A 361 56.42 -66.33 -16.46
C TRP A 361 56.33 -66.66 -17.94
N ILE A 362 55.35 -66.11 -18.67
CA ILE A 362 55.24 -66.29 -20.11
C ILE A 362 56.45 -65.68 -20.83
N MET A 363 56.90 -64.50 -20.41
CA MET A 363 58.04 -63.82 -21.05
C MET A 363 59.39 -64.43 -20.71
N TRP A 364 59.63 -64.79 -19.45
CA TRP A 364 60.96 -65.16 -18.96
C TRP A 364 61.08 -66.61 -18.49
N GLY A 365 59.97 -67.27 -18.16
CA GLY A 365 59.98 -68.62 -17.56
C GLY A 365 60.58 -69.69 -18.47
N TRP A 366 60.46 -69.53 -19.78
CA TRP A 366 61.04 -70.45 -20.77
C TRP A 366 62.54 -70.25 -20.98
N ILE A 367 63.06 -69.06 -20.65
CA ILE A 367 64.48 -68.71 -20.83
C ILE A 367 65.23 -68.98 -19.52
N ARG A 368 64.72 -68.42 -18.41
CA ARG A 368 65.34 -68.41 -17.08
C ARG A 368 64.28 -68.28 -15.99
N ALA A 369 63.97 -69.39 -15.33
CA ALA A 369 62.92 -69.46 -14.31
C ALA A 369 63.23 -68.61 -13.05
N ASP A 370 64.51 -68.43 -12.72
CA ASP A 370 65.00 -67.59 -11.63
C ASP A 370 64.68 -66.09 -11.84
N ILE A 371 64.81 -65.60 -13.08
CA ILE A 371 64.43 -64.23 -13.45
C ILE A 371 62.92 -64.04 -13.34
N ALA A 372 62.12 -64.99 -13.85
CA ALA A 372 60.66 -64.93 -13.75
C ALA A 372 60.17 -64.95 -12.28
N ALA A 373 60.80 -65.76 -11.42
CA ALA A 373 60.51 -65.81 -10.00
C ALA A 373 60.84 -64.49 -9.28
N THR A 374 62.00 -63.89 -9.60
CA THR A 374 62.41 -62.60 -9.01
C THR A 374 61.50 -61.46 -9.45
N LEU A 375 61.14 -61.40 -10.74
CA LEU A 375 60.19 -60.42 -11.28
C LEU A 375 58.79 -60.59 -10.63
N SER A 376 58.36 -61.82 -10.37
CA SER A 376 57.10 -62.08 -9.67
C SER A 376 57.10 -61.49 -8.26
N TRP A 377 58.19 -61.63 -7.51
CA TRP A 377 58.35 -61.00 -6.19
C TRP A 377 58.34 -59.47 -6.26
N TYR A 378 58.98 -58.88 -7.29
CA TYR A 378 58.95 -57.44 -7.51
C TYR A 378 57.54 -56.93 -7.85
N LEU A 379 56.76 -57.67 -8.64
CA LEU A 379 55.36 -57.32 -8.92
C LEU A 379 54.48 -57.38 -7.67
N VAL A 380 54.66 -58.41 -6.83
CA VAL A 380 53.95 -58.53 -5.54
C VAL A 380 54.28 -57.37 -4.61
N THR A 381 55.56 -57.04 -4.46
CA THR A 381 55.99 -55.91 -3.59
C THR A 381 55.50 -54.56 -4.11
N LEU A 382 55.51 -54.34 -5.44
CA LEU A 382 54.92 -53.13 -6.05
C LEU A 382 53.41 -53.04 -5.83
N THR A 383 52.70 -54.15 -5.92
CA THR A 383 51.25 -54.20 -5.69
C THR A 383 50.92 -53.93 -4.21
N LEU A 384 51.72 -54.47 -3.29
CA LEU A 384 51.59 -54.21 -1.86
C LEU A 384 51.88 -52.74 -1.52
N ALA A 385 52.91 -52.15 -2.11
CA ALA A 385 53.24 -50.74 -1.95
C ALA A 385 52.12 -49.83 -2.48
N ALA A 386 51.56 -50.15 -3.65
CA ALA A 386 50.41 -49.42 -4.21
C ALA A 386 49.16 -49.56 -3.35
N TYR A 387 48.89 -50.75 -2.81
CA TYR A 387 47.78 -51.00 -1.88
C TYR A 387 47.93 -50.18 -0.60
N ALA A 388 49.11 -50.18 0.03
CA ALA A 388 49.39 -49.39 1.23
C ALA A 388 49.22 -47.88 1.00
N GLY A 389 49.65 -47.36 -0.15
CA GLY A 389 49.47 -45.95 -0.52
C GLY A 389 48.01 -45.58 -0.77
N TRP A 390 47.17 -46.54 -1.14
CA TRP A 390 45.77 -46.32 -1.50
C TRP A 390 44.78 -46.50 -0.35
N LEU A 391 45.10 -47.37 0.61
CA LEU A 391 44.25 -47.74 1.73
C LEU A 391 43.63 -46.55 2.49
N PRO A 392 44.37 -45.45 2.81
CA PRO A 392 43.77 -44.30 3.49
C PRO A 392 42.64 -43.63 2.70
N ARG A 393 42.69 -43.67 1.36
CA ARG A 393 41.67 -43.07 0.50
C ARG A 393 40.43 -43.96 0.43
N VAL A 394 40.62 -45.28 0.36
CA VAL A 394 39.53 -46.26 0.41
C VAL A 394 38.76 -46.15 1.72
N ILE A 395 39.46 -46.06 2.86
CA ILE A 395 38.82 -45.90 4.17
C ILE A 395 38.03 -44.59 4.28
N ARG A 396 38.56 -43.48 3.72
CA ARG A 396 37.85 -42.19 3.69
C ARG A 396 36.60 -42.21 2.81
N LEU A 397 36.63 -42.95 1.71
CA LEU A 397 35.49 -43.10 0.80
C LEU A 397 34.42 -44.04 1.36
N GLY A 398 34.80 -45.07 2.12
CA GLY A 398 33.85 -46.01 2.73
C GLY A 398 32.92 -46.63 1.67
N ALA A 399 31.61 -46.60 1.90
CA ALA A 399 30.64 -47.20 0.97
C ALA A 399 30.64 -46.58 -0.44
N ALA A 400 31.16 -45.35 -0.61
CA ALA A 400 31.27 -44.70 -1.91
C ALA A 400 32.37 -45.32 -2.79
N TYR A 401 33.21 -46.19 -2.23
CA TYR A 401 34.24 -46.89 -2.98
C TYR A 401 33.66 -48.17 -3.62
N GLN A 402 33.43 -48.12 -4.93
CA GLN A 402 32.87 -49.22 -5.74
C GLN A 402 33.76 -49.54 -6.95
N PRO A 403 34.81 -50.37 -6.77
CA PRO A 403 35.59 -50.84 -7.90
C PRO A 403 34.70 -51.68 -8.81
N PRO A 404 34.96 -51.72 -10.13
CA PRO A 404 34.08 -52.30 -11.13
C PRO A 404 34.20 -53.83 -11.16
N LEU A 405 34.04 -54.47 -10.01
CA LEU A 405 34.09 -55.93 -9.88
C LEU A 405 32.85 -56.58 -10.49
N GLN A 406 31.71 -55.89 -10.49
CA GLN A 406 30.43 -56.43 -10.95
C GLN A 406 30.05 -56.03 -12.39
N ARG A 407 30.69 -54.99 -12.95
CA ARG A 407 30.34 -54.44 -14.27
C ARG A 407 31.55 -54.36 -15.22
N VAL A 408 32.37 -55.41 -15.22
CA VAL A 408 33.54 -55.53 -16.11
C VAL A 408 33.15 -55.38 -17.59
N ARG A 409 31.94 -55.82 -17.95
CA ARG A 409 31.38 -55.72 -19.30
C ARG A 409 31.05 -54.28 -19.69
N GLU A 410 30.34 -53.54 -18.85
CA GLU A 410 30.02 -52.12 -19.09
C GLU A 410 31.31 -51.28 -19.14
N TRP A 411 32.27 -51.57 -18.26
CA TRP A 411 33.57 -50.93 -18.31
C TRP A 411 34.32 -51.20 -19.62
N ALA A 412 34.25 -52.43 -20.14
CA ALA A 412 34.84 -52.79 -21.43
C ALA A 412 34.10 -52.14 -22.62
N GLU A 413 32.78 -51.97 -22.52
CA GLU A 413 31.95 -51.30 -23.52
C GLU A 413 32.18 -49.78 -23.53
N GLU A 414 32.24 -49.12 -22.36
CA GLU A 414 32.65 -47.71 -22.21
C GLU A 414 34.08 -47.48 -22.68
N ALA A 415 35.01 -48.39 -22.38
CA ALA A 415 36.39 -48.29 -22.83
C ALA A 415 36.54 -48.47 -24.35
N ARG A 416 35.58 -49.09 -25.03
CA ARG A 416 35.50 -49.16 -26.50
C ARG A 416 34.88 -47.90 -27.10
N ALA A 417 33.93 -47.28 -26.41
CA ALA A 417 33.27 -46.05 -26.85
C ALA A 417 34.19 -44.81 -26.71
N ASP A 418 35.00 -44.76 -25.65
CA ASP A 418 35.92 -43.64 -25.39
C ASP A 418 37.36 -43.98 -25.83
N ARG A 419 37.70 -43.52 -27.05
CA ARG A 419 39.00 -43.74 -27.72
C ARG A 419 40.20 -43.30 -26.88
N GLU A 420 40.06 -42.27 -26.05
CA GLU A 420 41.14 -41.80 -25.17
C GLU A 420 41.39 -42.74 -23.99
N ARG A 421 40.33 -43.38 -23.50
CA ARG A 421 40.38 -44.33 -22.39
C ARG A 421 41.02 -45.64 -22.83
N THR A 422 40.69 -46.12 -24.04
CA THR A 422 41.35 -47.28 -24.65
C THR A 422 42.84 -47.02 -24.84
N ARG A 423 43.21 -45.83 -25.33
CA ARG A 423 44.62 -45.43 -25.52
C ARG A 423 45.38 -45.42 -24.19
N ARG A 424 44.80 -44.89 -23.11
CA ARG A 424 45.38 -44.94 -21.77
C ARG A 424 45.52 -46.35 -21.22
N GLY A 425 44.55 -47.23 -21.48
CA GLY A 425 44.62 -48.66 -21.10
C GLY A 425 45.76 -49.39 -21.81
N LEU A 426 45.89 -49.19 -23.13
CA LEU A 426 47.00 -49.72 -23.93
C LEU A 426 48.36 -49.22 -23.47
N PHE A 427 48.48 -47.92 -23.14
CA PHE A 427 49.73 -47.38 -22.57
C PHE A 427 50.08 -48.04 -21.23
N ARG A 428 49.11 -48.32 -20.36
CA ARG A 428 49.34 -48.99 -19.07
C ARG A 428 49.76 -50.45 -19.25
N ALA A 429 49.10 -51.19 -20.14
CA ALA A 429 49.48 -52.56 -20.47
C ALA A 429 50.89 -52.61 -21.09
N GLY A 430 51.17 -51.71 -22.04
CA GLY A 430 52.50 -51.56 -22.65
C GLY A 430 53.58 -51.18 -21.63
N PHE A 431 53.26 -50.35 -20.63
CA PHE A 431 54.19 -50.03 -19.55
C PHE A 431 54.52 -51.25 -18.69
N VAL A 432 53.54 -52.09 -18.32
CA VAL A 432 53.79 -53.32 -17.55
C VAL A 432 54.66 -54.29 -18.33
N VAL A 433 54.35 -54.50 -19.61
CA VAL A 433 55.15 -55.38 -20.49
C VAL A 433 56.57 -54.83 -20.68
N GLY A 434 56.71 -53.53 -20.96
CA GLY A 434 58.00 -52.86 -21.11
C GLY A 434 58.83 -52.89 -19.83
N PHE A 435 58.20 -52.68 -18.67
CA PHE A 435 58.84 -52.81 -17.36
C PHE A 435 59.40 -54.21 -17.15
N LEU A 436 58.59 -55.25 -17.37
CA LEU A 436 58.99 -56.64 -17.20
C LEU A 436 60.11 -57.06 -18.17
N LEU A 437 60.11 -56.52 -19.38
CA LEU A 437 61.15 -56.78 -20.37
C LEU A 437 62.47 -56.10 -19.98
N VAL A 438 62.45 -54.81 -19.64
CA VAL A 438 63.64 -54.06 -19.24
C VAL A 438 64.25 -54.61 -17.95
N PHE A 439 63.43 -54.89 -16.93
CA PHE A 439 63.92 -55.44 -15.66
C PHE A 439 64.42 -56.87 -15.80
N GLY A 440 63.83 -57.69 -16.67
CA GLY A 440 64.33 -59.04 -16.95
C GLY A 440 65.70 -59.03 -17.61
N VAL A 441 65.94 -58.12 -18.55
CA VAL A 441 67.28 -57.90 -19.16
C VAL A 441 68.28 -57.40 -18.12
N LEU A 442 67.91 -56.41 -17.29
CA LEU A 442 68.76 -55.92 -16.20
C LEU A 442 69.13 -57.01 -15.19
N LEU A 443 68.17 -57.86 -14.82
CA LEU A 443 68.43 -59.03 -13.96
C LEU A 443 69.40 -60.00 -14.61
N ASN A 444 69.29 -60.23 -15.92
CA ASN A 444 70.16 -61.13 -16.67
C ASN A 444 71.60 -60.61 -16.78
N ASP A 445 71.76 -59.32 -17.07
CA ASP A 445 73.06 -58.75 -17.48
C ASP A 445 73.83 -58.10 -16.32
N VAL A 446 73.11 -57.54 -15.33
CA VAL A 446 73.70 -56.71 -14.27
C VAL A 446 73.52 -57.32 -12.88
N GLY A 447 72.60 -58.27 -12.75
CA GLY A 447 72.36 -59.04 -11.53
C GLY A 447 71.37 -58.42 -10.55
N VAL A 448 71.03 -59.19 -9.52
CA VAL A 448 69.91 -58.93 -8.59
C VAL A 448 70.13 -57.68 -7.73
N ILE A 449 71.36 -57.41 -7.28
CA ILE A 449 71.64 -56.33 -6.33
C ILE A 449 71.35 -54.96 -6.97
N LEU A 450 71.92 -54.68 -8.16
CA LEU A 450 71.71 -53.40 -8.82
C LEU A 450 70.26 -53.21 -9.26
N THR A 451 69.61 -54.29 -9.72
CA THR A 451 68.21 -54.25 -10.12
C THR A 451 67.28 -53.96 -8.93
N THR A 452 67.60 -54.49 -7.75
CA THR A 452 66.86 -54.18 -6.50
C THR A 452 66.99 -52.70 -6.11
N ILE A 453 68.18 -52.11 -6.29
CA ILE A 453 68.39 -50.66 -6.03
C ILE A 453 67.53 -49.81 -6.98
N LEU A 454 67.42 -50.20 -8.25
CA LEU A 454 66.56 -49.53 -9.24
C LEU A 454 65.05 -49.72 -8.97
N LEU A 455 64.66 -50.78 -8.25
CA LEU A 455 63.27 -51.02 -7.87
C LEU A 455 62.80 -50.10 -6.72
N MET A 456 63.67 -49.71 -5.79
CA MET A 456 63.31 -48.85 -4.65
C MET A 456 62.62 -47.52 -5.05
N PRO A 457 63.11 -46.73 -6.03
CA PRO A 457 62.40 -45.52 -6.47
C PRO A 457 61.05 -45.84 -7.12
N LEU A 458 60.90 -47.01 -7.76
CA LEU A 458 59.63 -47.46 -8.31
C LEU A 458 58.64 -47.86 -7.22
N LEU A 459 59.08 -48.46 -6.11
CA LEU A 459 58.24 -48.71 -4.94
C LEU A 459 57.74 -47.39 -4.33
N GLY A 460 58.61 -46.39 -4.21
CA GLY A 460 58.23 -45.04 -3.80
C GLY A 460 57.21 -44.40 -4.75
N ALA A 461 57.43 -44.53 -6.06
CA ALA A 461 56.48 -44.06 -7.08
C ALA A 461 55.14 -44.81 -7.00
N ALA A 462 55.14 -46.13 -6.89
CA ALA A 462 53.95 -46.97 -6.75
C ALA A 462 53.17 -46.67 -5.47
N PHE A 463 53.84 -46.28 -4.38
CA PHE A 463 53.20 -45.82 -3.15
C PHE A 463 52.59 -44.40 -3.30
N HIS A 464 53.30 -43.48 -3.94
CA HIS A 464 52.87 -42.08 -4.08
C HIS A 464 51.87 -41.83 -5.21
N PHE A 465 51.90 -42.62 -6.28
CA PHE A 465 51.09 -42.42 -7.48
C PHE A 465 49.57 -42.61 -7.22
N PRO A 466 49.11 -43.65 -6.49
CA PRO A 466 47.70 -43.79 -6.09
C PRO A 466 47.24 -42.65 -5.17
N ARG A 467 48.17 -42.10 -4.38
CA ARG A 467 47.92 -40.99 -3.46
C ARG A 467 47.68 -39.68 -4.21
N LYS A 468 48.31 -39.48 -5.38
CA LYS A 468 48.13 -38.30 -6.25
C LYS A 468 46.93 -38.38 -7.20
N GLY A 469 46.24 -39.53 -7.30
CA GLY A 469 44.87 -39.60 -7.83
C GLY A 469 44.70 -39.87 -9.34
N ALA A 470 45.56 -40.67 -9.97
CA ALA A 470 45.50 -40.93 -11.42
C ALA A 470 44.69 -42.18 -11.85
N ILE A 471 43.86 -42.76 -10.96
CA ILE A 471 43.01 -43.92 -11.28
C ILE A 471 41.56 -43.52 -10.98
N HIS A 472 40.66 -43.95 -11.87
CA HIS A 472 39.27 -43.55 -12.08
C HIS A 472 38.40 -43.37 -10.81
N ASP A 473 37.28 -42.67 -10.98
CA ASP A 473 37.03 -41.41 -10.27
C ASP A 473 35.97 -41.49 -9.17
N TRP A 474 35.99 -42.54 -8.34
CA TRP A 474 35.05 -42.68 -7.21
C TRP A 474 35.16 -41.54 -6.19
N ALA A 475 36.35 -40.95 -6.13
CA ALA A 475 36.57 -39.73 -5.37
C ALA A 475 36.00 -38.49 -6.08
N ASP A 476 35.90 -38.46 -7.41
CA ASP A 476 35.18 -37.41 -8.12
C ASP A 476 33.67 -37.56 -8.03
N ASP A 477 33.09 -38.75 -8.12
CA ASP A 477 31.66 -38.97 -7.84
C ASP A 477 31.26 -38.48 -6.45
N HIS A 478 32.04 -38.84 -5.42
CA HIS A 478 31.81 -38.33 -4.08
C HIS A 478 32.08 -36.82 -3.98
N ARG A 479 33.12 -36.29 -4.64
CA ARG A 479 33.37 -34.84 -4.70
C ARG A 479 32.28 -34.10 -5.46
N GLU A 480 31.62 -34.72 -6.42
CA GLU A 480 30.52 -34.18 -7.20
C GLU A 480 29.25 -34.17 -6.35
N ARG A 481 28.91 -35.28 -5.67
CA ARG A 481 27.81 -35.30 -4.68
C ARG A 481 28.05 -34.31 -3.54
N LEU A 482 29.29 -34.16 -3.09
CA LEU A 482 29.67 -33.17 -2.08
C LEU A 482 29.63 -31.74 -2.64
N ARG A 483 30.03 -31.53 -3.89
CA ARG A 483 29.91 -30.22 -4.58
C ARG A 483 28.46 -29.86 -4.80
N ASP A 484 27.62 -30.81 -5.19
CA ASP A 484 26.19 -30.66 -5.39
C ASP A 484 25.48 -30.40 -4.06
N TYR A 485 25.80 -31.17 -3.02
CA TYR A 485 25.32 -30.88 -1.68
C TYR A 485 25.78 -29.51 -1.18
N ARG A 486 27.06 -29.12 -1.41
CA ARG A 486 27.61 -27.82 -0.97
C ARG A 486 27.09 -26.65 -1.79
N SER A 487 26.88 -26.81 -3.10
CA SER A 487 26.29 -25.79 -3.97
C SER A 487 24.82 -25.57 -3.63
N ARG A 488 24.14 -26.63 -3.15
CA ARG A 488 22.76 -26.57 -2.67
C ARG A 488 22.65 -26.18 -1.18
N ARG A 489 23.69 -26.38 -0.37
CA ARG A 489 23.78 -25.94 1.03
C ARG A 489 24.01 -24.44 1.02
N ALA A 490 23.01 -23.69 1.48
CA ALA A 490 23.04 -22.24 1.67
C ALA A 490 24.08 -21.83 2.73
N GLY A 491 25.35 -22.04 2.43
CA GLY A 491 26.52 -21.78 3.26
C GLY A 491 27.63 -21.02 2.53
N ALA A 492 27.37 -20.61 1.28
CA ALA A 492 27.97 -19.42 0.68
C ALA A 492 26.88 -18.34 0.47
N GLY A 493 25.97 -18.20 1.44
CA GLY A 493 25.21 -16.97 1.65
C GLY A 493 23.79 -16.93 1.10
N ASP A 494 23.57 -17.19 -0.19
CA ASP A 494 22.29 -16.81 -0.79
C ASP A 494 21.54 -18.00 -1.40
N ILE A 495 20.28 -18.16 -0.99
CA ILE A 495 19.22 -18.63 -1.90
C ILE A 495 19.50 -17.92 -3.22
N PRO A 496 19.69 -18.61 -4.36
CA PRO A 496 20.08 -17.98 -5.62
C PRO A 496 19.31 -16.67 -5.78
N GLN A 497 20.01 -15.56 -6.01
CA GLN A 497 19.46 -14.23 -5.78
C GLN A 497 18.10 -14.03 -6.47
N HIS A 498 17.91 -14.65 -7.66
CA HIS A 498 16.64 -14.69 -8.38
C HIS A 498 15.48 -15.40 -7.64
N ILE A 499 15.74 -16.46 -6.86
CA ILE A 499 14.77 -17.12 -5.98
C ILE A 499 14.53 -16.25 -4.73
N ALA A 500 15.58 -15.65 -4.15
CA ALA A 500 15.44 -14.78 -2.97
C ALA A 500 14.63 -13.51 -3.29
N GLU A 501 14.95 -12.86 -4.40
CA GLU A 501 14.24 -11.72 -4.97
C GLU A 501 12.84 -12.14 -5.44
N GLY A 502 12.72 -13.34 -6.02
CA GLY A 502 11.45 -13.87 -6.46
C GLY A 502 10.48 -14.14 -5.30
N VAL A 503 10.96 -14.67 -4.18
CA VAL A 503 10.19 -14.86 -2.94
C VAL A 503 9.83 -13.52 -2.27
N ARG A 504 10.69 -12.49 -2.40
CA ARG A 504 10.42 -11.13 -1.92
C ARG A 504 9.58 -10.28 -2.89
N SER A 505 9.28 -10.81 -4.09
CA SER A 505 8.54 -10.06 -5.10
C SER A 505 7.12 -9.75 -4.62
N PRO A 506 6.59 -8.53 -4.88
CA PRO A 506 5.19 -8.21 -4.62
C PRO A 506 4.22 -9.04 -5.49
N SER A 507 4.70 -9.60 -6.61
CA SER A 507 3.91 -10.44 -7.51
C SER A 507 3.76 -11.87 -6.99
N ALA A 508 2.51 -12.31 -6.79
CA ALA A 508 2.20 -13.68 -6.37
C ALA A 508 2.70 -14.74 -7.36
N ARG A 509 2.69 -14.43 -8.67
CA ARG A 509 3.18 -15.32 -9.73
C ARG A 509 4.69 -15.53 -9.63
N VAL A 510 5.44 -14.45 -9.46
CA VAL A 510 6.91 -14.51 -9.30
C VAL A 510 7.29 -15.27 -8.03
N ARG A 511 6.52 -15.09 -6.93
CA ARG A 511 6.70 -15.89 -5.71
C ARG A 511 6.45 -17.38 -5.94
N ALA A 512 5.38 -17.72 -6.67
CA ALA A 512 5.05 -19.11 -6.99
C ALA A 512 6.12 -19.77 -7.88
N ASP A 513 6.63 -19.06 -8.89
CA ASP A 513 7.69 -19.54 -9.78
C ASP A 513 9.01 -19.72 -9.02
N ALA A 514 9.36 -18.78 -8.13
CA ALA A 514 10.51 -18.91 -7.25
C ALA A 514 10.38 -20.09 -6.28
N TYR A 515 9.17 -20.33 -5.74
CA TYR A 515 8.89 -21.49 -4.90
C TYR A 515 9.00 -22.81 -5.67
N GLN A 516 8.50 -22.88 -6.91
CA GLN A 516 8.68 -24.06 -7.76
C GLN A 516 10.15 -24.31 -8.11
N ALA A 517 10.90 -23.25 -8.45
CA ALA A 517 12.34 -23.34 -8.73
C ALA A 517 13.10 -23.85 -7.49
N TYR A 518 12.74 -23.35 -6.31
CA TYR A 518 13.26 -23.84 -5.04
C TYR A 518 12.87 -25.31 -4.81
N MET A 519 11.60 -25.69 -4.93
CA MET A 519 11.19 -27.08 -4.73
C MET A 519 11.95 -28.04 -5.65
N ARG A 520 12.08 -27.72 -6.95
CA ARG A 520 12.87 -28.53 -7.91
C ARG A 520 14.34 -28.65 -7.53
N GLN A 521 14.94 -27.55 -7.06
CA GLN A 521 16.34 -27.56 -6.60
C GLN A 521 16.51 -28.34 -5.28
N PHE A 522 15.44 -28.53 -4.50
CA PHE A 522 15.52 -29.04 -3.13
C PHE A 522 14.94 -30.46 -2.91
N THR A 523 14.13 -31.01 -3.82
CA THR A 523 13.57 -32.38 -3.70
C THR A 523 14.31 -33.47 -4.50
N GLY A 524 15.33 -33.14 -5.29
CA GLY A 524 15.98 -34.08 -6.22
C GLY A 524 17.20 -34.86 -5.72
N LEU A 525 17.32 -35.19 -4.43
CA LEU A 525 18.46 -35.99 -3.92
C LEU A 525 18.20 -37.51 -3.90
N ASP A 526 16.97 -37.95 -4.13
CA ASP A 526 16.67 -39.37 -4.35
C ASP A 526 17.00 -39.76 -5.79
N HIS A 527 18.23 -40.23 -6.00
CA HIS A 527 18.61 -40.98 -7.21
C HIS A 527 18.65 -42.48 -6.93
N ARG A 528 18.01 -42.95 -5.86
CA ARG A 528 18.03 -44.36 -5.47
C ARG A 528 17.07 -45.23 -6.30
N GLU A 529 16.10 -44.65 -6.99
CA GLU A 529 15.06 -45.40 -7.72
C GLU A 529 15.38 -45.73 -9.19
N LYS A 530 16.55 -45.37 -9.72
CA LYS A 530 16.89 -45.68 -11.12
C LYS A 530 17.73 -46.94 -11.34
N ASP A 531 18.14 -47.62 -10.28
CA ASP A 531 19.07 -48.76 -10.36
C ASP A 531 18.58 -50.03 -9.61
N GLU A 532 17.26 -50.19 -9.40
CA GLU A 532 16.64 -51.51 -9.21
C GLU A 532 16.05 -52.00 -10.53
#